data_AF-A0A316DUS8-F1
#
_entry.id   AF-A0A316DUS8-F1
#
_cell.length_a   1.000
_cell.length_b   1.000
_cell.length_c   1.000
_cell.angle_alpha   90.00
_cell.angle_beta   90.00
_cell.angle_gamma   90.00
#
_symmetry.space_group_name_H-M   'P 1'
#
loop_
_entity.id
_entity.type
_entity.pdbx_description
1 polymer ?
#
loop_
_entity_poly.entity_id
_entity_poly.type
_entity_poly.pdbx_seq_one_letter_code
_entity_poly.pdbx_strand_id
1 'polypeptide(L)'
;MKQCIFTLLCILTLQVSNAQTDLQSTPDMMKEAEVERKAVIKKVEKEKRKAAKIEKDLKKKAQKKKQAERLDQDIKAKEKAIAKNERKIIAIQDKLGKGTLKGKLSPVDIEKMKAKMEKLKTTITKDKIKLEKLNSNK
;
A
#
# COMPACT_ATOMS: atom_id res chain seq x y z
N MET A 1 -17.86 51.07 -25.74
CA MET A 1 -16.84 50.71 -24.73
C MET A 1 -16.16 51.88 -24.01
N LYS A 2 -16.23 53.13 -24.51
CA LYS A 2 -15.64 54.29 -23.79
C LYS A 2 -16.49 54.77 -22.60
N GLN A 3 -17.81 54.63 -22.65
CA GLN A 3 -18.68 55.05 -21.54
C GLN A 3 -18.68 54.09 -20.35
N CYS A 4 -18.50 52.78 -20.56
CA CYS A 4 -18.43 51.80 -19.46
C CYS A 4 -17.14 51.92 -18.63
N ILE A 5 -16.04 52.39 -19.24
CA ILE A 5 -14.77 52.61 -18.54
C ILE A 5 -14.88 53.83 -17.60
N PHE A 6 -15.63 54.86 -18.01
CA PHE A 6 -15.81 56.07 -17.21
C PHE A 6 -16.67 55.82 -15.97
N THR A 7 -17.71 54.97 -16.07
CA THR A 7 -18.52 54.56 -14.91
C THR A 7 -17.75 53.66 -13.94
N LEU A 8 -16.87 52.79 -14.42
CA LEU A 8 -16.03 51.95 -13.56
C LEU A 8 -14.97 52.78 -12.80
N LEU A 9 -14.46 53.85 -13.42
CA LEU A 9 -13.48 54.75 -12.80
C LEU A 9 -14.09 55.64 -11.70
N CYS A 10 -15.34 56.09 -11.86
CA CYS A 10 -16.04 56.89 -10.85
C CYS A 10 -16.43 56.10 -9.58
N ILE A 11 -16.66 54.79 -9.68
CA ILE A 11 -16.94 53.93 -8.51
C ILE A 11 -15.65 53.71 -7.69
N LEU A 12 -14.49 53.70 -8.35
CA LEU A 12 -13.20 53.52 -7.67
C LEU A 12 -12.80 54.76 -6.84
N THR A 13 -13.18 55.97 -7.26
CA THR A 13 -12.81 57.21 -6.56
C THR A 13 -13.73 57.56 -5.38
N LEU A 14 -14.96 57.02 -5.34
CA LEU A 14 -15.89 57.25 -4.21
C LEU A 14 -15.60 56.37 -2.98
N GLN A 15 -14.69 55.39 -3.08
CA GLN A 15 -14.28 54.56 -1.95
C GLN A 15 -13.07 55.12 -1.18
N VAL A 16 -12.37 56.12 -1.73
CA VAL A 16 -11.17 56.72 -1.09
C VAL A 16 -11.56 57.80 -0.05
N SER A 17 -12.80 58.29 -0.06
CA SER A 17 -13.28 59.32 0.90
C SER A 17 -13.76 58.79 2.25
N ASN A 18 -13.66 57.48 2.52
CA ASN A 18 -13.88 56.92 3.87
C ASN A 18 -12.56 56.65 4.63
N ALA A 19 -11.41 57.12 4.12
CA ALA A 19 -10.10 56.88 4.73
C ALA A 19 -9.73 57.86 5.87
N GLN A 20 -10.71 58.52 6.49
CA GLN A 20 -10.47 59.44 7.59
C GLN A 20 -11.52 59.28 8.69
N THR A 21 -11.49 58.13 9.35
CA THR A 21 -12.00 58.01 10.72
C THR A 21 -10.86 57.58 11.62
N ASP A 22 -10.51 58.53 12.48
CA ASP A 22 -9.89 58.37 13.79
C ASP A 22 -9.03 57.13 14.02
N LEU A 23 -7.74 57.41 14.10
CA LEU A 23 -6.74 56.58 14.77
C LEU A 23 -6.96 56.68 16.29
N GLN A 24 -8.12 56.20 16.77
CA GLN A 24 -8.28 55.72 18.14
C GLN A 24 -8.47 54.22 18.05
N SER A 25 -7.36 53.50 17.89
CA SER A 25 -7.29 52.11 18.33
C SER A 25 -7.55 52.10 19.84
N THR A 26 -8.82 52.02 20.22
CA THR A 26 -9.17 51.68 21.59
C THR A 26 -8.59 50.28 21.86
N PRO A 27 -7.93 50.08 23.00
CA PRO A 27 -7.27 48.81 23.32
C PRO A 27 -8.23 47.60 23.31
N ASP A 28 -9.55 47.82 23.33
CA ASP A 28 -10.55 46.74 23.30
C ASP A 28 -10.86 46.23 21.87
N MET A 29 -10.88 47.07 20.83
CA MET A 29 -11.04 46.60 19.44
C MET A 29 -9.85 45.76 18.96
N MET A 30 -8.63 46.10 19.41
CA MET A 30 -7.44 45.29 19.13
C MET A 30 -7.48 43.94 19.84
N LYS A 31 -8.00 43.87 21.07
CA LYS A 31 -8.16 42.61 21.82
C LYS A 31 -9.19 41.69 21.18
N GLU A 32 -10.32 42.21 20.74
CA GLU A 32 -11.36 41.40 20.08
C GLU A 32 -10.85 40.82 18.75
N ALA A 33 -10.18 41.63 17.93
CA ALA A 33 -9.54 41.15 16.70
C ALA A 33 -8.44 40.10 16.96
N GLU A 34 -7.70 40.22 18.07
CA GLU A 34 -6.69 39.23 18.47
C GLU A 34 -7.34 37.92 18.96
N VAL A 35 -8.46 37.99 19.70
CA VAL A 35 -9.23 36.83 20.15
C VAL A 35 -9.84 36.08 18.97
N GLU A 36 -10.41 36.78 17.99
CA GLU A 36 -10.95 36.18 16.77
C GLU A 36 -9.85 35.51 15.94
N ARG A 37 -8.72 36.19 15.73
CA ARG A 37 -7.56 35.60 15.04
C ARG A 37 -7.07 34.34 15.77
N LYS A 38 -6.95 34.37 17.10
CA LYS A 38 -6.57 33.20 17.91
C LYS A 38 -7.61 32.08 17.79
N ALA A 39 -8.90 32.38 17.74
CA ALA A 39 -9.96 31.39 17.56
C ALA A 39 -9.92 30.75 16.17
N VAL A 40 -9.70 31.53 15.12
CA VAL A 40 -9.53 31.05 13.74
C VAL A 40 -8.27 30.19 13.61
N ILE A 41 -7.14 30.63 14.16
CA ILE A 41 -5.88 29.84 14.18
C ILE A 41 -6.11 28.51 14.89
N LYS A 42 -6.76 28.50 16.07
CA LYS A 42 -7.08 27.26 16.79
C LYS A 42 -8.00 26.32 16.00
N LYS A 43 -8.98 26.86 15.25
CA LYS A 43 -9.87 26.06 14.38
C LYS A 43 -9.08 25.44 13.23
N VAL A 44 -8.26 26.23 12.52
CA VAL A 44 -7.40 25.75 11.43
C VAL A 44 -6.41 24.70 11.94
N GLU A 45 -5.81 24.90 13.11
CA GLU A 45 -4.89 23.93 13.69
C GLU A 45 -5.60 22.62 14.07
N LYS A 46 -6.81 22.70 14.64
CA LYS A 46 -7.63 21.51 14.93
C LYS A 46 -7.97 20.74 13.65
N GLU A 47 -8.36 21.42 12.58
CA GLU A 47 -8.67 20.77 11.29
C GLU A 47 -7.41 20.18 10.64
N LYS A 48 -6.27 20.87 10.66
CA LYS A 48 -4.98 20.32 10.21
C LYS A 48 -4.59 19.07 11.00
N ARG A 49 -4.74 19.08 12.33
CA ARG A 49 -4.45 17.91 13.19
C ARG A 49 -5.40 16.75 12.88
N LYS A 50 -6.68 16.99 12.61
CA LYS A 50 -7.63 15.95 12.19
C LYS A 50 -7.26 15.36 10.82
N ALA A 51 -6.98 16.21 9.84
CA ALA A 51 -6.56 15.78 8.51
C ALA A 51 -5.28 14.93 8.57
N ALA A 52 -4.27 15.36 9.34
CA ALA A 52 -3.03 14.61 9.53
C ALA A 52 -3.25 13.25 10.20
N LYS A 53 -4.18 13.14 11.16
CA LYS A 53 -4.56 11.86 11.78
C LYS A 53 -5.20 10.92 10.77
N ILE A 54 -6.17 11.43 9.99
CA ILE A 54 -6.86 10.65 8.95
C ILE A 54 -5.87 10.14 7.91
N GLU A 55 -4.99 10.99 7.41
CA GLU A 55 -3.97 10.60 6.42
C GLU A 55 -3.03 9.52 6.99
N LYS A 56 -2.56 9.69 8.23
CA LYS A 56 -1.72 8.69 8.91
C LYS A 56 -2.41 7.35 9.05
N ASP A 57 -3.70 7.34 9.38
CA ASP A 57 -4.48 6.11 9.54
C ASP A 57 -4.77 5.45 8.19
N LEU A 58 -5.07 6.22 7.14
CA LEU A 58 -5.21 5.71 5.78
C LEU A 58 -3.89 5.09 5.29
N LYS A 59 -2.76 5.76 5.50
CA LYS A 59 -1.43 5.25 5.13
C LYS A 59 -1.10 3.94 5.85
N LYS A 60 -1.39 3.85 7.15
CA LYS A 60 -1.22 2.61 7.94
C LYS A 60 -2.11 1.49 7.41
N LYS A 61 -3.39 1.78 7.12
CA LYS A 61 -4.34 0.78 6.57
C LYS A 61 -3.87 0.28 5.20
N ALA A 62 -3.45 1.17 4.31
CA ALA A 62 -2.92 0.80 3.00
C ALA A 62 -1.65 -0.06 3.11
N GLN A 63 -0.74 0.29 4.02
CA GLN A 63 0.47 -0.49 4.27
C GLN A 63 0.14 -1.90 4.79
N LYS A 64 -0.78 -2.02 5.76
CA LYS A 64 -1.24 -3.32 6.27
C LYS A 64 -1.88 -4.17 5.18
N LYS A 65 -2.74 -3.58 4.34
CA LYS A 65 -3.37 -4.28 3.21
C LYS A 65 -2.31 -4.81 2.23
N LYS A 66 -1.33 -3.96 1.87
CA LYS A 66 -0.23 -4.34 0.98
C LYS A 66 0.64 -5.46 1.58
N GLN A 67 0.86 -5.46 2.90
CA GLN A 67 1.59 -6.54 3.57
C GLN A 67 0.80 -7.86 3.53
N ALA A 68 -0.50 -7.82 3.81
CA ALA A 68 -1.37 -8.99 3.73
C ALA A 68 -1.43 -9.57 2.30
N GLU A 69 -1.58 -8.71 1.28
CA GLU A 69 -1.58 -9.13 -0.12
C GLU A 69 -0.26 -9.79 -0.53
N ARG A 70 0.88 -9.26 -0.06
CA ARG A 70 2.21 -9.87 -0.30
C ARG A 70 2.33 -11.24 0.36
N LEU A 71 1.89 -11.38 1.61
CA LEU A 71 1.89 -12.67 2.30
C LEU A 71 1.04 -13.70 1.56
N ASP A 72 -0.17 -13.33 1.12
CA ASP A 72 -1.03 -14.22 0.33
C ASP A 72 -0.40 -14.61 -1.02
N GLN A 73 0.30 -13.67 -1.68
CA GLN A 73 1.04 -13.97 -2.91
C GLN A 73 2.18 -14.95 -2.67
N ASP A 74 2.96 -14.77 -1.60
CA ASP A 74 4.06 -15.66 -1.23
C ASP A 74 3.55 -17.07 -0.89
N ILE A 75 2.44 -17.17 -0.15
CA ILE A 75 1.75 -18.44 0.13
C ILE A 75 1.36 -19.14 -1.17
N LYS A 76 0.63 -18.45 -2.07
CA LYS A 76 0.20 -19.02 -3.36
C LYS A 76 1.39 -19.45 -4.22
N ALA A 77 2.47 -18.67 -4.23
CA ALA A 77 3.68 -19.01 -4.97
C ALA A 77 4.31 -20.30 -4.43
N LYS A 78 4.35 -20.47 -3.10
CA LYS A 78 4.86 -21.69 -2.45
C LYS A 78 3.99 -22.91 -2.70
N GLU A 79 2.67 -22.79 -2.56
CA GLU A 79 1.71 -23.86 -2.89
C GLU A 79 1.88 -24.33 -4.35
N LYS A 80 1.98 -23.38 -5.29
CA LYS A 80 2.19 -23.69 -6.71
C LYS A 80 3.53 -24.40 -6.96
N ALA A 81 4.60 -23.98 -6.27
CA ALA A 81 5.91 -24.62 -6.39
C ALA A 81 5.89 -26.06 -5.89
N ILE A 82 5.25 -26.29 -4.73
CA ILE A 82 5.04 -27.63 -4.16
C ILE A 82 4.28 -28.52 -5.15
N ALA A 83 3.11 -28.06 -5.61
CA ALA A 83 2.27 -28.81 -6.55
C ALA A 83 3.02 -29.14 -7.86
N LYS A 84 3.82 -28.21 -8.38
CA LYS A 84 4.64 -28.44 -9.58
C LYS A 84 5.69 -29.53 -9.35
N ASN A 85 6.32 -29.55 -8.18
CA ASN A 85 7.32 -30.58 -7.86
C ASN A 85 6.68 -31.94 -7.56
N GLU A 86 5.52 -31.97 -6.92
CA GLU A 86 4.73 -33.21 -6.70
C GLU A 86 4.33 -33.84 -8.04
N ARG A 87 3.83 -33.03 -9.00
CA ARG A 87 3.54 -33.49 -10.37
C ARG A 87 4.77 -34.06 -11.08
N LYS A 88 5.95 -33.47 -10.89
CA LYS A 88 7.20 -34.02 -11.44
C LYS A 88 7.56 -35.37 -10.83
N ILE A 89 7.34 -35.55 -9.54
CA ILE A 89 7.58 -36.85 -8.88
C ILE A 89 6.66 -37.91 -9.48
N ILE A 90 5.36 -37.62 -9.62
CA ILE A 90 4.39 -38.54 -10.24
C ILE A 90 4.84 -38.92 -11.66
N ALA A 91 5.22 -37.94 -12.48
CA ALA A 91 5.68 -38.19 -13.85
C ALA A 91 6.98 -39.04 -13.89
N ILE A 92 7.88 -38.88 -12.92
CA ILE A 92 9.08 -39.72 -12.82
C ILE A 92 8.71 -41.13 -12.36
N GLN A 93 7.80 -41.28 -11.39
CA GLN A 93 7.31 -42.58 -10.92
C GLN A 93 6.64 -43.37 -12.05
N ASP A 94 5.79 -42.72 -12.85
CA ASP A 94 5.13 -43.34 -14.00
C ASP A 94 6.14 -43.83 -15.04
N LYS A 95 7.16 -43.01 -15.35
CA LYS A 95 8.24 -43.39 -16.27
C LYS A 95 9.06 -44.56 -15.71
N LEU A 96 9.33 -44.54 -14.42
CA LEU A 96 10.09 -45.59 -13.74
C LEU A 96 9.31 -46.89 -13.79
N GLY A 97 8.03 -46.90 -13.39
CA GLY A 97 7.18 -48.09 -13.44
C GLY A 97 7.01 -48.65 -14.85
N LYS A 98 6.72 -47.80 -15.86
CA LYS A 98 6.59 -48.27 -17.26
C LYS A 98 7.91 -48.77 -17.82
N GLY A 99 9.03 -48.13 -17.48
CA GLY A 99 10.34 -48.51 -18.00
C GLY A 99 10.92 -49.76 -17.35
N THR A 100 10.69 -49.97 -16.04
CA THR A 100 11.10 -51.19 -15.33
C THR A 100 10.29 -52.39 -15.79
N LEU A 101 8.95 -52.25 -15.91
CA LEU A 101 8.08 -53.32 -16.41
C LEU A 101 8.45 -53.76 -17.84
N LYS A 102 8.89 -52.82 -18.68
CA LYS A 102 9.30 -53.11 -20.05
C LYS A 102 10.76 -53.54 -20.18
N GLY A 103 11.54 -53.58 -19.09
CA GLY A 103 12.98 -53.84 -19.12
C GLY A 103 13.80 -52.83 -19.93
N LYS A 104 13.26 -51.63 -20.20
CA LYS A 104 13.89 -50.60 -21.06
C LYS A 104 14.78 -49.62 -20.28
N LEU A 105 14.78 -49.71 -18.96
CA LEU A 105 15.57 -48.85 -18.08
C LEU A 105 16.83 -49.59 -17.61
N SER A 106 17.99 -48.96 -17.81
CA SER A 106 19.24 -49.46 -17.23
C SER A 106 19.25 -49.24 -15.70
N PRO A 107 20.03 -50.01 -14.94
CA PRO A 107 20.19 -49.79 -13.50
C PRO A 107 20.62 -48.36 -13.16
N VAL A 108 21.55 -47.81 -13.95
CA VAL A 108 22.06 -46.45 -13.80
C VAL A 108 20.95 -45.40 -14.01
N ASP A 109 20.07 -45.61 -14.99
CA ASP A 109 18.96 -44.69 -15.24
C ASP A 109 17.93 -44.71 -14.11
N ILE A 110 17.65 -45.89 -13.55
CA ILE A 110 16.78 -46.04 -12.39
C ILE A 110 17.34 -45.26 -11.21
N GLU A 111 18.64 -45.38 -10.93
CA GLU A 111 19.31 -44.62 -9.87
C GLU A 111 19.25 -43.11 -10.10
N LYS A 112 19.54 -42.64 -11.32
CA LYS A 112 19.43 -41.21 -11.68
C LYS A 112 18.01 -40.69 -11.46
N MET A 113 16.98 -41.46 -11.83
CA MET A 113 15.59 -41.07 -11.63
C MET A 113 15.22 -41.06 -10.15
N LYS A 114 15.65 -42.05 -9.36
CA LYS A 114 15.48 -42.07 -7.89
C LYS A 114 16.14 -40.87 -7.23
N ALA A 115 17.39 -40.57 -7.59
CA ALA A 115 18.11 -39.40 -7.07
C ALA A 115 17.40 -38.08 -7.41
N LYS A 116 16.82 -37.96 -8.62
CA LYS A 116 16.00 -36.80 -8.99
C LYS A 116 14.74 -36.70 -8.13
N MET A 117 14.05 -37.80 -7.86
CA MET A 117 12.88 -37.81 -6.97
C MET A 117 13.25 -37.37 -5.55
N GLU A 118 14.35 -37.88 -4.99
CA GLU A 118 14.79 -37.51 -3.64
C GLU A 118 15.15 -36.02 -3.51
N LYS A 119 15.81 -35.45 -4.53
CA LYS A 119 16.04 -34.00 -4.60
C LYS A 119 14.73 -33.21 -4.62
N LEU A 120 13.74 -33.67 -5.38
CA LEU A 120 12.42 -33.03 -5.43
C LEU A 120 11.67 -33.14 -4.09
N LYS A 121 11.67 -34.32 -3.46
CA LYS A 121 11.08 -34.53 -2.13
C LYS A 121 11.69 -33.61 -1.08
N THR A 122 13.03 -33.53 -1.03
CA THR A 122 13.74 -32.64 -0.11
C THR A 122 13.35 -31.17 -0.35
N THR A 123 13.23 -30.76 -1.61
CA THR A 123 12.79 -29.40 -1.97
C THR A 123 11.36 -29.15 -1.51
N ILE A 124 10.45 -30.10 -1.75
CA ILE A 124 9.05 -30.03 -1.28
C ILE A 124 9.00 -29.90 0.23
N THR A 125 9.75 -30.69 0.99
CA THR A 125 9.79 -30.60 2.45
C THR A 125 10.25 -29.23 2.92
N LYS A 126 11.31 -28.67 2.31
CA LYS A 126 11.77 -27.31 2.61
C LYS A 126 10.72 -26.25 2.30
N ASP A 127 10.01 -26.38 1.17
CA ASP A 127 8.95 -25.45 0.81
C ASP A 127 7.71 -25.60 1.69
N LYS A 128 7.35 -26.82 2.14
CA LYS A 128 6.26 -27.07 3.12
C LYS A 128 6.56 -26.41 4.46
N ILE A 129 7.79 -26.55 4.97
CA ILE A 129 8.23 -25.86 6.20
C ILE A 129 8.16 -24.33 6.04
N LYS A 130 8.56 -23.80 4.88
CA LYS A 130 8.46 -22.35 4.62
C LYS A 130 7.01 -21.90 4.52
N LEU A 131 6.14 -22.69 3.89
CA LEU A 131 4.72 -22.41 3.76
C LEU A 131 4.04 -22.40 5.13
N GLU A 132 4.36 -23.37 5.99
CA GLU A 132 3.86 -23.42 7.37
C GLU A 132 4.24 -22.16 8.15
N LYS A 133 5.52 -21.74 8.06
CA LYS A 133 5.98 -20.47 8.68
C LYS A 133 5.25 -19.24 8.15
N LEU A 134 4.94 -19.19 6.85
CA LEU A 134 4.18 -18.08 6.26
C LEU A 134 2.72 -18.08 6.74
N ASN A 135 2.11 -19.27 6.88
CA ASN A 135 0.75 -19.41 7.41
C ASN A 135 0.66 -19.06 8.89
N SER A 136 1.68 -19.35 9.70
CA SER A 136 1.74 -18.92 11.11
C SER A 136 1.85 -17.40 11.28
N ASN A 137 2.35 -16.70 10.26
CA ASN A 137 2.52 -15.24 10.28
C ASN A 137 1.34 -14.47 9.64
N LYS A 138 0.32 -15.19 9.19
CA LYS A 138 -0.91 -14.64 8.60
C LYS A 138 -1.89 -14.20 9.67
#